data_AF-A0A2M9ZTP8-F1
#
_entry.id   AF-A0A2M9ZTP8-F1
#
_cell.length_a   1.000
_cell.length_b   1.000
_cell.length_c   1.000
_cell.angle_alpha   90.00
_cell.angle_beta   90.00
_cell.angle_gamma   90.00
#
_symmetry.space_group_name_H-M   'P 1'
#
loop_
_entity.id
_entity.type
_entity.pdbx_description
1 polymer ?
#
loop_
_entity_poly.entity_id
_entity_poly.type
_entity_poly.pdbx_seq_one_letter_code
_entity_poly.pdbx_strand_id
1 'polypeptide(L)'
;MADKKKTVLPDVLMREKLQKIALNEKAKASRVVGSDKGSGSDSKREDGPGSKIYAAIDDSLADLRYYFLEGEYRDKIADLFNRNESQFDRLGITPRRFLEFARESFDRFKQLQKKMPLEPMNKKGWEYLERSLLELIGKLNEKFNK
;
A
#
# COMPACT_ATOMS: atom_id res chain seq x y z
N MET A 1 -4.40 59.14 3.97
CA MET A 1 -3.62 58.01 4.51
C MET A 1 -4.26 56.74 3.95
N ALA A 2 -3.60 56.03 3.04
CA ALA A 2 -4.18 54.84 2.41
C ALA A 2 -3.64 53.58 3.11
N ASP A 3 -4.51 52.91 3.87
CA ASP A 3 -4.20 51.66 4.55
C ASP A 3 -4.00 50.52 3.55
N LYS A 4 -2.73 50.14 3.36
CA LYS A 4 -2.33 49.00 2.53
C LYS A 4 -2.72 47.69 3.23
N LYS A 5 -3.79 47.05 2.75
CA LYS A 5 -4.18 45.69 3.16
C LYS A 5 -3.04 44.72 2.83
N LYS A 6 -2.39 44.16 3.85
CA LYS A 6 -1.38 43.10 3.71
C LYS A 6 -2.06 41.85 3.15
N THR A 7 -1.73 41.48 1.92
CA THR A 7 -2.19 40.22 1.30
C THR A 7 -1.48 39.04 1.92
N VAL A 8 -2.21 37.93 2.16
CA VAL A 8 -1.76 36.72 2.88
C VAL A 8 -0.84 35.81 2.03
N LEU A 9 -0.82 36.00 0.70
CA LEU A 9 -0.05 35.15 -0.23
C LEU A 9 1.48 35.16 -0.02
N PRO A 10 2.16 36.31 0.21
CA PRO A 10 3.61 36.33 0.41
C PRO A 10 4.05 35.60 1.68
N ASP A 11 3.23 35.66 2.74
CA ASP A 11 3.54 35.02 4.03
C ASP A 11 3.44 33.50 3.95
N VAL A 12 2.50 32.97 3.16
CA VAL A 12 2.38 31.51 2.90
C VAL A 12 3.58 31.01 2.08
N LEU A 13 4.00 31.77 1.06
CA LEU A 13 5.16 31.42 0.23
C LEU A 13 6.46 31.38 1.03
N MET A 14 6.64 32.32 1.97
CA MET A 14 7.79 32.38 2.87
C MET A 14 7.84 31.16 3.80
N ARG A 15 6.69 30.69 4.31
CA ARG A 15 6.61 29.49 5.15
C ARG A 15 7.00 28.22 4.40
N GLU A 16 6.53 28.03 3.17
CA GLU A 16 6.93 26.87 2.36
C GLU A 16 8.43 26.88 2.02
N LYS A 17 8.99 28.05 1.71
CA LYS A 17 10.42 28.19 1.41
C LYS A 17 11.28 27.81 2.62
N LEU A 18 10.91 28.24 3.82
CA LEU A 18 11.63 27.90 5.05
C LEU A 18 11.52 26.41 5.40
N GLN A 19 10.36 25.77 5.16
CA GLN A 19 10.21 24.32 5.35
C GLN A 19 11.07 23.51 4.38
N LYS A 20 11.17 23.93 3.11
CA LYS A 20 12.06 23.27 2.13
C LYS A 20 13.53 23.39 2.51
N ILE A 21 13.96 24.52 3.06
CA ILE A 21 15.35 24.70 3.52
C ILE A 21 15.62 23.80 4.74
N ALA A 22 14.71 23.73 5.71
CA ALA A 22 14.85 22.87 6.89
C ALA A 22 14.91 21.37 6.54
N LEU A 23 14.15 20.92 5.54
CA LEU A 23 14.22 19.54 5.04
C LEU A 23 15.56 19.25 4.34
N ASN A 24 16.09 20.22 3.60
CA ASN A 24 17.38 20.09 2.91
C ASN A 24 18.57 20.10 3.89
N GLU A 25 18.49 20.87 4.98
CA GLU A 25 19.50 20.83 6.05
C GLU A 25 19.46 19.52 6.85
N LYS A 26 18.28 18.98 7.15
CA LYS A 26 18.16 17.64 7.77
C LYS A 26 18.74 16.53 6.90
N ALA A 27 18.55 16.61 5.57
CA ALA A 27 19.11 15.64 4.63
C ALA A 27 20.64 15.74 4.47
N LYS A 28 21.24 16.91 4.75
CA LYS A 28 22.69 17.09 4.74
C LYS A 28 23.34 16.67 6.07
N ALA A 29 22.65 16.85 7.20
CA ALA A 29 23.12 16.41 8.51
C ALA A 29 23.17 14.88 8.67
N SER A 30 22.30 14.14 7.97
CA SER A 30 22.28 12.66 7.99
C SER A 30 23.35 11.99 7.11
N ARG A 31 24.15 12.74 6.35
CA ARG A 31 25.23 12.19 5.51
C ARG A 31 26.63 12.19 6.16
N VAL A 32 26.79 12.79 7.35
CA VAL A 32 28.12 13.01 7.96
C VAL A 32 28.42 12.08 9.15
N VAL A 33 27.49 11.25 9.60
CA VAL A 33 27.73 10.32 10.73
C VAL A 33 27.47 8.87 10.33
N GLY A 34 28.56 8.13 10.11
CA GLY A 34 28.60 6.68 10.36
C GLY A 34 28.74 5.78 9.14
N SER A 35 29.96 5.69 8.59
CA SER A 35 30.44 4.51 7.86
C SER A 35 30.90 3.43 8.83
N ASP A 36 30.86 2.18 8.37
CA ASP A 36 31.44 0.93 8.91
C ASP A 36 30.73 0.16 10.04
N LYS A 37 29.89 -0.80 9.62
CA LYS A 37 30.14 -2.23 9.85
C LYS A 37 29.12 -3.12 9.12
N GLY A 38 29.64 -4.10 8.38
CA GLY A 38 28.97 -5.39 8.22
C GLY A 38 28.29 -5.66 6.88
N SER A 39 29.08 -6.14 5.94
CA SER A 39 28.72 -7.08 4.88
C SER A 39 27.56 -8.02 5.24
N GLY A 40 26.57 -8.15 4.37
CA GLY A 40 25.73 -9.35 4.31
C GLY A 40 24.29 -9.14 3.87
N SER A 41 24.03 -9.50 2.62
CA SER A 41 22.70 -9.83 2.07
C SER A 41 21.76 -8.66 1.82
N ASP A 42 22.02 -7.99 0.69
CA ASP A 42 20.96 -7.71 -0.27
C ASP A 42 20.25 -9.04 -0.55
N SER A 43 19.25 -9.39 0.26
CA SER A 43 18.39 -10.53 0.02
C SER A 43 17.52 -10.15 -1.16
N LYS A 44 18.11 -10.24 -2.35
CA LYS A 44 17.41 -10.65 -3.56
C LYS A 44 16.54 -11.81 -3.11
N ARG A 45 15.26 -11.52 -2.85
CA ARG A 45 14.28 -12.53 -2.44
C ARG A 45 14.24 -13.46 -3.64
N GLU A 46 14.97 -14.57 -3.51
CA GLU A 46 14.96 -15.68 -4.43
C GLU A 46 13.50 -15.94 -4.84
N ASP A 47 13.30 -16.29 -6.12
CA ASP A 47 12.04 -16.72 -6.74
C ASP A 47 11.51 -18.01 -6.09
N GLY A 48 11.33 -18.00 -4.77
CA GLY A 48 10.72 -19.06 -3.99
C GLY A 48 9.20 -18.95 -4.00
N PRO A 49 8.49 -20.02 -3.60
CA PRO A 49 7.03 -19.99 -3.43
C PRO A 49 6.63 -18.80 -2.55
N GLY A 50 5.60 -18.05 -2.97
CA GLY A 50 5.12 -16.87 -2.25
C GLY A 50 5.88 -15.55 -2.46
N SER A 51 6.90 -15.50 -3.32
CA SER A 51 7.59 -14.24 -3.71
C SER A 51 6.81 -13.43 -4.75
N LYS A 52 6.03 -14.10 -5.61
CA LYS A 52 5.33 -13.51 -6.76
C LYS A 52 4.33 -12.41 -6.38
N ILE A 53 3.69 -12.54 -5.21
CA ILE A 53 2.71 -11.54 -4.75
C ILE A 53 3.39 -10.22 -4.34
N TYR A 54 4.59 -10.26 -3.78
CA TYR A 54 5.28 -9.05 -3.34
C TYR A 54 5.68 -8.18 -4.53
N ALA A 55 6.19 -8.79 -5.61
CA ALA A 55 6.48 -8.07 -6.85
C ALA A 55 5.20 -7.42 -7.42
N ALA A 56 4.08 -8.16 -7.44
CA ALA A 56 2.81 -7.62 -7.91
C ALA A 56 2.27 -6.48 -7.02
N ILE A 57 2.50 -6.52 -5.70
CA ILE A 57 2.15 -5.44 -4.78
C ILE A 57 3.00 -4.21 -5.07
N ASP A 58 4.31 -4.38 -5.17
CA ASP A 58 5.24 -3.27 -5.39
C ASP A 58 4.94 -2.56 -6.74
N ASP A 59 4.63 -3.33 -7.79
CA ASP A 59 4.17 -2.81 -9.08
C ASP A 59 2.79 -2.12 -8.98
N SER A 60 1.90 -2.62 -8.12
CA SER A 60 0.56 -2.07 -7.95
C SER A 60 0.56 -0.78 -7.13
N LEU A 61 1.52 -0.58 -6.23
CA LEU A 61 1.66 0.65 -5.44
C LEU A 61 1.99 1.88 -6.29
N ALA A 62 2.49 1.70 -7.52
CA ALA A 62 2.61 2.78 -8.49
C ALA A 62 1.25 3.34 -8.95
N ASP A 63 0.18 2.55 -8.82
CA ASP A 63 -1.20 2.97 -9.08
C ASP A 63 -1.86 3.40 -7.76
N LEU A 64 -2.23 4.69 -7.70
CA LEU A 64 -2.82 5.31 -6.52
C LEU A 64 -4.01 4.53 -5.96
N ARG A 65 -4.73 3.74 -6.76
CA ARG A 65 -5.88 2.93 -6.30
C ARG A 65 -5.50 1.86 -5.28
N TYR A 66 -4.23 1.48 -5.18
CA TYR A 66 -3.73 0.47 -4.24
C TYR A 66 -3.10 1.06 -2.97
N TYR A 67 -3.31 2.36 -2.71
CA TYR A 67 -2.84 3.05 -1.50
C TYR A 67 -3.20 2.33 -0.19
N PHE A 68 -4.28 1.55 -0.18
CA PHE A 68 -4.75 0.81 0.99
C PHE A 68 -3.84 -0.36 1.38
N LEU A 69 -2.88 -0.74 0.51
CA LEU A 69 -1.88 -1.75 0.78
C LEU A 69 -0.68 -1.21 1.57
N GLU A 70 -0.58 0.10 1.81
CA GLU A 70 0.54 0.66 2.57
C GLU A 70 0.61 0.14 4.02
N GLY A 71 1.83 0.10 4.57
CA GLY A 71 2.07 -0.34 5.95
C GLY A 71 1.85 -1.84 6.16
N GLU A 72 1.19 -2.20 7.27
CA GLU A 72 0.99 -3.60 7.69
C GLU A 72 0.07 -4.41 6.77
N TYR A 73 -0.77 -3.76 5.96
CA TYR A 73 -1.76 -4.43 5.13
C TYR A 73 -1.15 -5.10 3.90
N ARG A 74 0.01 -4.61 3.43
CA ARG A 74 0.83 -5.27 2.42
C ARG A 74 1.10 -6.73 2.78
N ASP A 75 1.65 -6.93 3.98
CA ASP A 75 2.09 -8.25 4.41
C ASP A 75 0.88 -9.15 4.72
N LYS A 76 -0.21 -8.60 5.28
CA LYS A 76 -1.45 -9.37 5.50
C LYS A 76 -2.09 -9.86 4.20
N ILE A 77 -2.10 -9.04 3.15
CA ILE A 77 -2.60 -9.44 1.83
C ILE A 77 -1.69 -10.50 1.20
N ALA A 78 -0.37 -10.31 1.29
CA ALA A 78 0.59 -11.27 0.78
C ALA A 78 0.44 -12.63 1.47
N ASP A 79 0.30 -12.64 2.80
CA ASP A 79 0.05 -13.85 3.59
C ASP A 79 -1.23 -14.58 3.15
N LEU A 80 -2.32 -13.83 2.91
CA LEU A 80 -3.58 -14.41 2.46
C LEU A 80 -3.45 -15.05 1.08
N PHE A 81 -2.72 -14.40 0.17
CA PHE A 81 -2.41 -14.97 -1.14
C PHE A 81 -1.58 -16.25 -1.00
N ASN A 82 -0.46 -16.17 -0.28
CA ASN A 82 0.51 -17.27 -0.16
C ASN A 82 -0.09 -18.52 0.46
N ARG A 83 -0.99 -18.38 1.44
CA ARG A 83 -1.73 -19.52 2.04
C ARG A 83 -2.59 -20.28 1.02
N ASN A 84 -3.01 -19.61 -0.06
CA ASN A 84 -3.91 -20.16 -1.07
C ASN A 84 -3.29 -20.18 -2.48
N GLU A 85 -1.98 -19.94 -2.61
CA GLU A 85 -1.29 -19.75 -3.90
C GLU A 85 -1.52 -20.94 -4.83
N SER A 86 -1.37 -22.16 -4.31
CA SER A 86 -1.59 -23.38 -5.11
C SER A 86 -3.02 -23.51 -5.66
N GLN A 87 -4.03 -23.00 -4.94
CA GLN A 87 -5.42 -23.00 -5.40
C GLN A 87 -5.61 -21.93 -6.47
N PHE A 88 -5.06 -20.74 -6.26
CA PHE A 88 -5.11 -19.65 -7.23
C PHE A 88 -4.41 -20.00 -8.54
N ASP A 89 -3.25 -20.66 -8.48
CA ASP A 89 -2.53 -21.13 -9.66
C ASP A 89 -3.38 -22.11 -10.49
N ARG A 90 -4.08 -23.06 -9.85
CA ARG A 90 -5.01 -23.98 -10.54
C ARG A 90 -6.19 -23.27 -11.20
N LEU A 91 -6.66 -22.20 -10.58
CA LEU A 91 -7.77 -21.39 -11.06
C LEU A 91 -7.34 -20.29 -12.06
N GLY A 92 -6.05 -20.18 -12.36
CA GLY A 92 -5.50 -19.12 -13.22
C GLY A 92 -5.63 -17.72 -12.61
N ILE A 93 -5.75 -17.62 -11.29
CA ILE A 93 -5.82 -16.34 -10.57
C ILE A 93 -4.40 -15.86 -10.31
N THR A 94 -3.96 -14.90 -11.11
CA THR A 94 -2.64 -14.28 -10.94
C THR A 94 -2.59 -13.41 -9.69
N PRO A 95 -1.40 -13.14 -9.13
CA PRO A 95 -1.24 -12.20 -8.02
C PRO A 95 -1.89 -10.84 -8.30
N ARG A 96 -1.73 -10.31 -9.52
CA ARG A 96 -2.36 -9.06 -9.94
C ARG A 96 -3.88 -9.13 -9.89
N ARG A 97 -4.46 -10.23 -10.38
CA ARG A 97 -5.92 -10.42 -10.36
C ARG A 97 -6.45 -10.54 -8.93
N PHE A 98 -5.69 -11.19 -8.04
CA PHE A 98 -6.03 -11.23 -6.62
C PHE A 98 -6.04 -9.83 -5.98
N LEU A 99 -5.05 -8.98 -6.29
CA LEU A 99 -5.03 -7.60 -5.81
C LEU A 99 -6.22 -6.77 -6.34
N GLU A 100 -6.69 -7.03 -7.56
CA GLU A 100 -7.91 -6.40 -8.09
C GLU A 100 -9.14 -6.77 -7.24
N PHE A 101 -9.29 -8.04 -6.85
CA PHE A 101 -10.36 -8.45 -5.94
C PHE A 101 -10.25 -7.79 -4.57
N ALA A 102 -9.04 -7.64 -4.04
CA ALA A 102 -8.80 -6.93 -2.78
C ALA A 102 -9.20 -5.45 -2.88
N ARG A 103 -8.82 -4.79 -3.97
CA ARG A 103 -9.19 -3.38 -4.25
C ARG A 103 -10.69 -3.22 -4.36
N GLU A 104 -11.37 -4.05 -5.15
CA GLU A 104 -12.82 -3.99 -5.33
C GLU A 104 -13.57 -4.25 -4.02
N SER A 105 -13.06 -5.17 -3.19
CA SER A 105 -13.61 -5.45 -1.86
C SER A 105 -13.48 -4.23 -0.93
N PHE A 106 -12.33 -3.56 -0.93
CA PHE A 106 -12.14 -2.35 -0.13
C PHE A 106 -12.97 -1.16 -0.65
N ASP A 107 -13.04 -0.99 -1.97
CA ASP A 107 -13.88 0.04 -2.59
C ASP A 107 -15.36 -0.16 -2.22
N ARG A 108 -15.84 -1.41 -2.19
CA ARG A 108 -17.19 -1.74 -1.73
C ARG A 108 -17.40 -1.40 -0.25
N PHE A 109 -16.43 -1.72 0.61
CA PHE A 109 -16.48 -1.31 2.02
C PHE A 109 -16.62 0.21 2.15
N LYS A 110 -15.81 0.98 1.43
CA LYS A 110 -15.87 2.45 1.46
C LYS A 110 -17.22 2.97 0.99
N GLN A 111 -17.77 2.41 -0.08
CA GLN A 111 -19.11 2.78 -0.57
C GLN A 111 -20.18 2.50 0.49
N LEU A 112 -20.18 1.31 1.11
CA LEU A 112 -21.13 0.94 2.15
C LEU A 112 -21.05 1.84 3.38
N GLN A 113 -19.84 2.23 3.76
CA GLN A 113 -19.57 3.08 4.92
C GLN A 113 -19.59 4.59 4.58
N LYS A 114 -19.89 4.97 3.34
CA LYS A 114 -19.85 6.35 2.83
C LYS A 114 -18.52 7.06 3.14
N LYS A 115 -17.41 6.32 3.01
CA LYS A 115 -16.05 6.81 3.23
C LYS A 115 -15.51 7.59 2.05
N MET A 116 -14.48 8.39 2.29
CA MET A 116 -13.81 9.13 1.23
C MET A 116 -13.06 8.18 0.28
N PRO A 117 -12.93 8.52 -1.01
CA PRO A 117 -12.30 7.64 -2.00
C PRO A 117 -10.88 7.19 -1.67
N LEU A 118 -10.10 8.03 -0.97
CA LEU A 118 -8.71 7.76 -0.58
C LEU A 118 -8.54 7.55 0.93
N GLU A 119 -9.59 7.09 1.63
CA GLU A 119 -9.50 6.79 3.06
C GLU A 119 -8.60 5.56 3.29
N PRO A 120 -7.54 5.66 4.12
CA PRO A 120 -6.59 4.57 4.34
C PRO A 120 -7.26 3.34 4.93
N MET A 121 -6.63 2.18 4.73
CA MET A 121 -7.09 0.93 5.32
C MET A 121 -7.10 1.05 6.86
N ASN A 122 -8.21 0.66 7.46
CA ASN A 122 -8.38 0.59 8.90
C ASN A 122 -8.81 -0.82 9.30
N LYS A 123 -8.83 -1.10 10.62
CA LYS A 123 -9.18 -2.43 11.14
C LYS A 123 -10.52 -2.96 10.61
N LYS A 124 -11.57 -2.12 10.56
CA LYS A 124 -12.89 -2.53 10.07
C LYS A 124 -12.89 -2.81 8.56
N GLY A 125 -12.15 -2.01 7.80
CA GLY A 125 -11.94 -2.22 6.36
C GLY A 125 -11.19 -3.52 6.09
N TRP A 126 -10.18 -3.81 6.91
CA TRP A 126 -9.44 -5.07 6.86
C TRP A 126 -10.34 -6.26 7.13
N GLU A 127 -11.08 -6.25 8.24
CA GLU A 127 -12.01 -7.34 8.60
C GLU A 127 -13.06 -7.58 7.52
N TYR A 128 -13.55 -6.51 6.87
CA TYR A 128 -14.48 -6.64 5.75
C TYR A 128 -13.79 -7.29 4.53
N LEU A 129 -12.63 -6.76 4.12
CA LEU A 129 -11.88 -7.23 2.97
C LEU A 129 -11.47 -8.70 3.15
N GLU A 130 -10.90 -9.05 4.30
CA GLU A 130 -10.46 -10.40 4.62
C GLU A 130 -11.64 -11.38 4.53
N ARG A 131 -12.78 -11.03 5.13
CA ARG A 131 -13.99 -11.85 5.03
C ARG A 131 -14.45 -12.02 3.58
N SER A 132 -14.46 -10.95 2.78
CA SER A 132 -14.87 -11.00 1.38
C SER A 132 -13.93 -11.86 0.53
N LEU A 133 -12.62 -11.79 0.76
CA LEU A 133 -11.65 -12.61 0.05
C LEU A 133 -11.74 -14.09 0.47
N LEU A 134 -11.92 -14.38 1.76
CA LEU A 134 -12.12 -15.75 2.24
C LEU A 134 -13.42 -16.36 1.68
N GLU A 135 -14.49 -15.59 1.58
CA GLU A 135 -15.74 -16.04 0.96
C GLU A 135 -15.56 -16.32 -0.53
N LEU A 136 -14.80 -15.48 -1.26
CA LEU A 136 -14.44 -15.73 -2.65
C LEU A 136 -13.66 -17.04 -2.80
N ILE A 137 -12.64 -17.24 -1.96
CA ILE A 137 -11.84 -18.48 -1.94
C ILE A 137 -12.73 -19.69 -1.67
N GLY A 138 -13.63 -19.60 -0.69
CA GLY A 138 -14.59 -20.66 -0.37
C GLY A 138 -15.47 -21.04 -1.57
N LYS A 139 -16.09 -20.05 -2.22
CA LYS A 139 -16.94 -20.27 -3.41
C LYS A 139 -16.18 -20.86 -4.59
N LEU A 140 -14.93 -20.42 -4.79
CA LEU A 140 -14.07 -20.98 -5.83
C LEU A 140 -13.75 -22.46 -5.53
N ASN A 141 -13.42 -22.77 -4.28
CA ASN A 141 -13.16 -24.15 -3.87
C ASN A 141 -14.39 -25.06 -4.03
N GLU A 142 -15.58 -24.61 -3.62
CA GLU A 142 -16.82 -25.37 -3.80
C GLU A 142 -17.14 -25.64 -5.28
N LYS A 143 -16.86 -24.66 -6.15
CA LYS A 143 -17.18 -24.76 -7.57
C LYS A 143 -16.22 -25.67 -8.34
N PHE A 144 -14.94 -25.68 -7.97
CA PHE A 144 -13.87 -26.27 -8.78
C PHE A 144 -13.15 -27.46 -8.14
N ASN A 145 -13.30 -27.71 -6.84
CA ASN A 145 -12.75 -28.92 -6.17
C ASN A 145 -13.82 -30.01 -5.96
N LYS A 146 -14.73 -30.19 -6.93
CA LYS A 146 -15.64 -31.34 -6.93
C LYS A 146 -14.88 -32.64 -7.14
#